data_AF-A0A1C9CEB3-F1
#
_entry.id   AF-A0A1C9CEB3-F1
#
_cell.length_a   1.000
_cell.length_b   1.000
_cell.length_c   1.000
_cell.angle_alpha   90.00
_cell.angle_beta   90.00
_cell.angle_gamma   90.00
#
_symmetry.space_group_name_H-M   'P 1'
#
loop_
_entity.id
_entity.type
_entity.pdbx_description
1 polymer ?
#
loop_
_entity_poly.entity_id
_entity_poly.type
_entity_poly.pdbx_seq_one_letter_code
_entity_poly.pdbx_strand_id
1 'polypeptide(L)' 'MNDYKIDSRDILCKTESLLNTEHSRYKITVQVAHRAKRRKYEDIDIVDDPLIKPVIRAVIEMVDEITQPEIIID' A
#
# COMPACT_ATOMS: atom_id res chain seq x y z
N MET A 1 -6.67 -1.75 -21.69
CA MET A 1 -5.93 -1.31 -20.48
C MET A 1 -6.96 -0.67 -19.58
N ASN A 2 -7.37 -1.35 -18.52
CA ASN A 2 -8.31 -0.79 -17.56
C ASN A 2 -7.56 0.31 -16.82
N ASP A 3 -8.00 1.56 -16.98
CA ASP A 3 -7.68 2.62 -16.03
C ASP A 3 -8.14 2.12 -14.65
N TYR A 4 -7.19 1.67 -13.82
CA TYR A 4 -7.46 1.35 -12.42
C TYR A 4 -7.67 2.70 -11.73
N LYS A 5 -8.86 3.27 -11.91
CA LYS A 5 -9.23 4.54 -11.29
C LYS A 5 -9.37 4.26 -9.80
N ILE A 6 -8.28 4.44 -9.08
CA ILE A 6 -8.26 4.25 -7.64
C ILE A 6 -9.25 5.24 -7.02
N ASP A 7 -10.30 4.73 -6.40
CA ASP A 7 -11.26 5.55 -5.69
C ASP A 7 -10.62 6.06 -4.39
N SER A 8 -10.68 7.38 -4.19
CA SER A 8 -10.19 8.01 -2.96
C SER A 8 -10.92 7.50 -1.71
N ARG A 9 -12.18 7.07 -1.84
CA ARG A 9 -12.91 6.42 -0.74
C ARG A 9 -12.32 5.07 -0.38
N ASP A 10 -11.96 4.27 -1.37
CA ASP A 10 -11.35 2.96 -1.13
C ASP A 10 -9.98 3.10 -0.44
N ILE A 11 -9.16 4.06 -0.87
CA ILE A 11 -7.89 4.38 -0.20
C ILE A 11 -8.14 4.77 1.26
N LEU A 12 -9.15 5.60 1.52
CA LEU A 12 -9.47 6.02 2.88
C LEU A 12 -9.87 4.82 3.75
N CYS A 13 -10.78 3.98 3.28
CA CYS A 13 -11.23 2.79 4.01
C CYS A 13 -10.08 1.80 4.27
N LYS A 14 -9.20 1.59 3.29
CA LYS A 14 -7.99 0.77 3.45
C LYS A 14 -7.02 1.39 4.46
N THR A 15 -6.82 2.71 4.42
CA THR A 15 -5.98 3.42 5.38
C THR A 15 -6.53 3.28 6.81
N GLU A 16 -7.84 3.45 7.00
CA GLU A 16 -8.48 3.27 8.32
C GLU A 16 -8.33 1.83 8.82
N SER A 17 -8.57 0.84 7.95
CA SER A 17 -8.36 -0.57 8.29
C SER A 17 -6.93 -0.83 8.76
N LEU A 18 -5.95 -0.30 8.02
CA LEU A 18 -4.53 -0.45 8.35
C LEU A 18 -4.16 0.21 9.69
N LEU A 19 -4.71 1.40 9.97
CA LEU A 19 -4.50 2.09 11.25
C LEU A 19 -5.14 1.36 12.43
N ASN A 20 -6.18 0.57 12.19
CA ASN A 20 -6.90 -0.18 13.23
C ASN A 20 -6.27 -1.56 13.50
N THR A 21 -5.39 -2.07 12.63
CA THR A 21 -4.73 -3.37 12.83
C THR A 21 -3.70 -3.38 13.97
N GLU A 22 -3.09 -2.23 14.26
CA GLU A 22 -1.99 -2.11 15.23
C GLU A 22 -2.32 -1.08 16.32
N HIS A 23 -1.92 -1.36 17.57
CA HIS A 23 -2.19 -0.44 18.69
C HIS A 23 -1.42 0.90 18.59
N SER A 24 -0.41 0.99 17.72
CA SER A 24 0.44 2.17 17.54
C SER A 24 0.32 2.76 16.14
N ARG A 25 -0.43 3.86 16.03
CA ARG A 25 -0.55 4.67 14.80
C ARG A 25 0.80 5.20 14.31
N TYR A 26 1.75 5.45 15.22
CA TYR A 26 3.09 5.86 14.86
C TYR A 26 3.82 4.76 14.09
N LYS A 27 3.83 3.54 14.65
CA LYS A 27 4.54 2.39 14.07
C LYS A 27 4.04 2.09 12.65
N ILE A 28 2.72 2.10 12.43
CA ILE A 28 2.15 1.84 11.12
C ILE A 28 2.44 2.98 10.12
N THR A 29 2.40 4.24 10.56
CA THR A 29 2.76 5.40 9.71
C THR A 29 4.22 5.31 9.24
N VAL A 30 5.14 4.94 10.14
CA VAL A 30 6.56 4.75 9.81
C VAL A 30 6.74 3.61 8.80
N GLN A 31 6.04 2.49 8.98
CA GLN A 31 6.11 1.35 8.06
C GLN A 31 5.62 1.72 6.65
N VAL A 32 4.47 2.39 6.55
CA VAL A 32 3.94 2.91 5.28
C VAL A 32 4.93 3.85 4.61
N ALA A 33 5.51 4.79 5.37
CA ALA A 33 6.49 5.75 4.84
C ALA A 33 7.76 5.06 4.34
N HIS A 34 8.29 4.08 5.08
CA HIS A 34 9.46 3.31 4.66
C HIS A 34 9.19 2.51 3.38
N ARG A 35 8.05 1.80 3.31
CA ARG A 35 7.66 1.04 2.11
C ARG A 35 7.48 1.96 0.90
N ALA A 36 6.72 3.06 1.05
CA ALA A 36 6.53 4.05 -0.02
C ALA A 36 7.86 4.67 -0.51
N LYS A 37 8.79 4.95 0.42
CA LYS A 37 10.13 5.44 0.07
C LYS A 37 10.88 4.40 -0.76
N ARG A 38 10.89 3.13 -0.36
CA ARG A 38 11.55 2.05 -1.13
C ARG A 38 10.98 1.93 -2.54
N ARG A 39 9.64 1.90 -2.68
CA ARG A 39 8.95 1.87 -3.98
C ARG A 39 9.34 3.03 -4.91
N LYS A 40 9.63 4.21 -4.36
CA LYS A 40 10.07 5.37 -5.16
C LYS A 40 11.49 5.21 -5.75
N TYR A 41 12.37 4.44 -5.12
CA TYR A 41 13.79 4.39 -5.45
C TYR A 41 14.30 3.00 -5.91
N GLU A 42 13.63 1.91 -5.53
CA GLU A 42 14.01 0.52 -5.85
C GLU A 42 13.24 -0.04 -7.06
N ASP A 43 12.01 0.44 -7.33
CA ASP A 43 11.16 -0.06 -8.43
C ASP A 43 11.23 0.79 -9.71
N ILE A 44 12.31 1.54 -9.92
CA ILE A 44 12.47 2.45 -11.08
C ILE A 44 12.47 1.68 -12.42
N ASP A 45 12.85 0.40 -12.41
CA ASP A 45 12.95 -0.45 -13.61
C ASP A 45 11.68 -1.27 -13.90
N ILE A 46 10.70 -1.29 -13.00
CA ILE A 46 9.42 -1.96 -13.22
C ILE A 46 8.50 -0.90 -13.83
N VAL A 47 8.07 -1.13 -15.07
CA VAL A 47 7.05 -0.31 -15.77
C VAL A 47 5.72 -0.49 -15.06
N ASP A 48 5.60 0.06 -13.86
CA ASP A 48 4.43 -0.06 -13.01
C ASP A 48 3.77 1.31 -12.97
N ASP A 49 2.45 1.30 -13.21
CA ASP A 49 1.65 2.44 -13.63
C ASP A 49 2.07 3.77 -12.95
N PRO A 50 2.72 4.71 -13.66
CA PRO A 50 3.26 5.95 -13.10
C PRO A 50 2.16 6.86 -12.50
N LEU A 51 0.90 6.49 -12.67
CA LEU A 51 -0.27 7.21 -12.18
C LEU A 51 -0.53 7.03 -10.67
N ILE A 52 0.06 6.01 -10.01
CA ILE A 52 -0.21 5.73 -8.59
C ILE A 52 0.91 6.28 -7.71
N LYS A 53 0.55 7.16 -6.75
CA LYS A 53 1.53 7.66 -5.78
C LYS A 53 2.09 6.52 -4.91
N PRO A 54 3.41 6.45 -4.65
CA PRO A 54 4.02 5.36 -3.86
C PRO A 54 3.39 5.12 -2.49
N VAL A 55 2.88 6.18 -1.83
CA VAL A 55 2.19 6.08 -0.55
C VAL A 55 0.85 5.34 -0.67
N ILE A 56 0.10 5.58 -1.75
CA ILE A 56 -1.18 4.90 -2.01
C ILE A 56 -0.91 3.41 -2.27
N ARG A 57 0.09 3.11 -3.10
CA ARG A 57 0.50 1.72 -3.38
C ARG A 57 0.89 0.98 -2.10
N ALA A 58 1.72 1.60 -1.26
CA ALA A 58 2.13 1.01 0.02
C ALA A 58 0.94 0.69 0.94
N VAL A 59 -0.07 1.56 1.02
CA VAL A 59 -1.27 1.31 1.82
C VAL A 59 -2.06 0.12 1.28
N ILE A 60 -2.28 0.06 -0.04
CA ILE A 60 -3.03 -1.03 -0.67
C ILE A 60 -2.33 -2.37 -0.43
N GLU A 61 -1.05 -2.46 -0.75
CA GLU A 61 -0.25 -3.68 -0.57
C GLU A 61 -0.22 -4.13 0.89
N MET A 62 0.00 -3.21 1.82
CA MET A 62 0.04 -3.54 3.25
C MET A 62 -1.30 -4.06 3.77
N VAL A 63 -2.43 -3.55 3.26
CA VAL A 63 -3.76 -4.06 3.62
C VAL A 63 -3.99 -5.42 2.98
N ASP A 64 -3.59 -5.60 1.73
CA ASP A 64 -3.74 -6.89 1.03
C ASP A 64 -2.89 -7.98 1.72
N GLU A 65 -1.67 -7.66 2.18
CA GLU A 65 -0.82 -8.54 3.02
C GLU A 65 -1.50 -8.98 4.32
N ILE A 66 -2.31 -8.11 4.95
CA ILE A 66 -3.04 -8.41 6.18
C ILE A 66 -4.29 -9.25 5.89
N THR A 67 -4.98 -8.97 4.79
CA THR A 67 -6.29 -9.55 4.46
C THR A 67 -6.20 -10.84 3.65
N GLN A 68 -5.08 -11.08 2.96
CA GLN A 68 -4.82 -12.25 2.13
C GLN A 68 -3.43 -12.85 2.46
N PRO A 69 -3.22 -13.32 3.70
CA PRO A 69 -1.94 -13.90 4.08
C PRO A 69 -1.63 -15.21 3.33
N GLU A 70 -2.62 -15.86 2.71
CA GLU A 70 -2.45 -17.16 2.04
C GLU A 70 -1.72 -17.10 0.69
N ILE A 71 -1.41 -15.93 0.15
CA ILE A 71 -0.70 -15.77 -1.14
C ILE A 71 0.82 -16.01 -1.01
N ILE A 72 1.33 -16.24 0.21
CA ILE A 72 2.75 -16.55 0.50
C ILE A 72 2.98 -18.07 0.63
N ILE A 73 2.20 -18.90 -0.06
CA ILE A 73 2.37 -20.36 -0.05
C ILE A 73 2.82 -20.82 -1.45
N ASP A 74 4.14 -21.04 -1.54
CA ASP A 74 4.99 -21.61 -2.62
C ASP A 74 5.35 -20.74 -3.83
#